data_AF-A0A7W0ZJX2-F1
#
_entry.id   AF-A0A7W0ZJX2-F1
#
_cell.length_a   1.000
_cell.length_b   1.000
_cell.length_c   1.000
_cell.angle_alpha   90.00
_cell.angle_beta   90.00
_cell.angle_gamma   90.00
#
_symmetry.space_group_name_H-M   'P 1'
#
loop_
_entity.id
_entity.type
_entity.pdbx_description
1 polymer ?
#
loop_
_entity_poly.entity_id
_entity_poly.type
_entity_poly.pdbx_seq_one_letter_code
_entity_poly.pdbx_strand_id
1 'polypeptide(L)' 'MEQEEFAAARARMMERSISELIKLLASSDLRTRFLAEMCLRDQTST' A
#
# COMPACT_ATOMS: atom_id res chain seq x y z
N MET A 1 -11.90 1.70 12.45
CA MET A 1 -11.74 1.89 11.00
C MET A 1 -12.58 0.80 10.38
N GLU A 2 -13.62 1.19 9.65
CA GLU A 2 -14.54 0.24 9.04
C GLU A 2 -13.79 -0.55 7.95
N GLN A 3 -14.12 -1.84 7.77
CA GLN A 3 -13.43 -2.70 6.79
C GLN A 3 -13.45 -2.10 5.37
N GLU A 4 -14.52 -1.40 5.04
CA GLU A 4 -14.71 -0.76 3.73
C GLU A 4 -13.68 0.33 3.44
N GLU A 5 -13.34 1.15 4.45
CA GLU A 5 -12.33 2.21 4.29
C GLU A 5 -10.93 1.63 4.08
N PHE A 6 -10.64 0.49 4.71
CA PHE A 6 -9.38 -0.21 4.51
C PHE A 6 -9.30 -0.82 3.10
N ALA A 7 -10.37 -1.49 2.66
CA ALA A 7 -10.45 -2.09 1.32
C ALA A 7 -10.30 -1.02 0.23
N ALA A 8 -11.01 0.11 0.37
CA ALA A 8 -10.91 1.23 -0.57
C ALA A 8 -9.50 1.86 -0.59
N ALA A 9 -8.87 2.04 0.58
CA ALA A 9 -7.51 2.57 0.66
C ALA A 9 -6.48 1.62 0.02
N ARG A 10 -6.64 0.31 0.22
CA ARG A 10 -5.79 -0.71 -0.41
C ARG A 10 -5.95 -0.73 -1.93
N ALA A 11 -7.20 -0.68 -2.43
CA ALA A 11 -7.46 -0.66 -3.87
C ALA A 11 -6.74 0.52 -4.55
N ARG A 12 -6.88 1.72 -3.98
CA ARG A 12 -6.17 2.92 -4.47
C ARG A 12 -4.65 2.80 -4.39
N MET A 13 -4.11 2.13 -3.37
CA MET A 13 -2.67 1.92 -3.21
C MET A 13 -2.12 0.94 -4.25
N MET A 14 -2.91 -0.07 -4.61
CA MET A 14 -2.53 -1.13 -5.57
C MET A 14 -2.41 -0.63 -7.02
N GLU A 15 -3.00 0.52 -7.34
CA GLU A 15 -2.84 1.21 -8.63
C GLU A 15 -1.47 1.88 -8.79
N ARG A 16 -0.69 2.04 -7.70
CA ARG A 16 0.64 2.63 -7.75
C ARG A 16 1.67 1.67 -8.32
N SER A 17 2.67 2.23 -8.97
CA SER A 17 3.83 1.47 -9.44
C SER A 17 4.70 0.97 -8.27
N ILE A 18 5.43 -0.13 -8.50
CA ILE A 18 6.44 -0.66 -7.56
C ILE A 18 7.39 0.45 -7.05
N SER A 19 7.88 1.32 -7.95
CA SER A 19 8.78 2.43 -7.59
C SER A 19 8.13 3.45 -6.64
N GLU A 20 6.84 3.72 -6.79
CA GLU A 20 6.10 4.59 -5.87
C GLU A 20 5.84 3.91 -4.53
N LEU A 21 5.49 2.62 -4.54
CA LEU A 21 5.28 1.83 -3.34
C LEU A 21 6.56 1.79 -2.48
N ILE A 22 7.73 1.60 -3.09
CA ILE A 22 9.02 1.65 -2.39
C ILE A 22 9.25 3.00 -1.70
N LYS A 23 8.93 4.12 -2.37
CA LYS A 23 9.05 5.45 -1.75
C LYS A 23 8.14 5.62 -0.52
N LEU A 24 6.93 5.04 -0.58
CA LEU A 24 5.96 5.13 0.50
C LEU A 24 6.35 4.32 1.74
N LEU A 25 7.28 3.36 1.63
CA LEU A 25 7.84 2.66 2.79
C LEU A 25 8.61 3.60 3.74
N ALA A 26 9.07 4.75 3.26
CA ALA A 26 9.73 5.78 4.07
C ALA A 26 8.75 6.78 4.72
N SER A 27 7.44 6.61 4.52
CA SER A 27 6.43 7.52 5.09
C SER A 27 6.46 7.51 6.61
N SER A 28 6.24 8.68 7.24
CA SER A 28 6.06 8.79 8.68
C SER A 28 4.72 8.20 9.14
N ASP A 29 3.74 8.09 8.24
CA ASP A 29 2.45 7.49 8.52
C ASP A 29 2.52 5.96 8.49
N LEU A 30 2.22 5.33 9.62
CA LEU A 30 2.25 3.87 9.77
C LEU A 30 1.26 3.19 8.81
N ARG A 31 0.06 3.76 8.63
CA ARG A 31 -0.97 3.17 7.76
C ARG A 31 -0.50 3.12 6.31
N THR A 32 0.09 4.22 5.83
CA THR A 32 0.66 4.32 4.49
C THR A 32 1.79 3.30 4.29
N ARG A 33 2.72 3.18 5.25
CA ARG A 33 3.80 2.18 5.17
C ARG A 33 3.26 0.76 5.10
N PHE A 34 2.27 0.44 5.93
CA PHE A 34 1.67 -0.89 5.97
C PHE A 34 0.96 -1.25 4.67
N LEU A 35 0.15 -0.33 4.13
CA LEU A 35 -0.53 -0.53 2.84
C LEU A 35 0.48 -0.66 1.70
N ALA A 36 1.53 0.16 1.70
CA ALA A 36 2.58 0.12 0.69
C ALA A 36 3.35 -1.20 0.69
N GLU A 37 3.74 -1.72 1.87
CA GLU A 37 4.41 -3.02 2.00
C GLU A 37 3.53 -4.16 1.47
N MET A 38 2.26 -4.19 1.89
CA MET A 38 1.34 -5.23 1.46
C MET A 38 1.13 -5.21 -0.06
N CYS A 39 0.86 -4.05 -0.65
CA CYS A 39 0.70 -3.92 -2.09
C CYS A 39 1.99 -4.27 -2.85
N LEU A 40 3.16 -3.92 -2.31
CA LEU A 40 4.44 -4.25 -2.90
C LEU A 40 4.64 -5.77 -2.93
N ARG A 41 4.42 -6.45 -1.80
CA ARG A 41 4.51 -7.91 -1.70
C ARG A 41 3.57 -8.60 -2.70
N ASP A 42 2.34 -8.11 -2.82
CA ASP A 42 1.35 -8.68 -3.72
C ASP A 42 1.77 -8.51 -5.20
N GLN A 43 2.34 -7.36 -5.57
CA GLN A 43 2.81 -7.10 -6.94
C GLN A 43 4.11 -7.85 -7.28
N THR A 44 4.95 -8.19 -6.30
CA THR A 44 6.23 -8.88 -6.53
C THR A 44 6.20 -10.38 -6.31
N SER A 45 5.08 -10.95 -5.83
CA SER A 45 4.95 -12.41 -5.57
C SER A 45 4.50 -13.24 -6.79
N THR A 46 4.57 -12.69 -8.01
CA THR A 46 4.62 -13.50 -9.25
C THR A 46 5.89 -14.31 -9.35
#